data_AF-A0A1I8PSW3-F1
#
_entry.id   AF-A0A1I8PSW3-F1
#
_cell.length_a   1.000
_cell.length_b   1.000
_cell.length_c   1.000
_cell.angle_alpha   90.00
_cell.angle_beta   90.00
_cell.angle_gamma   90.00
#
_symmetry.space_group_name_H-M   'P 1'
#
loop_
_entity.id
_entity.type
_entity.pdbx_description
1 polymer ?
#
loop_
_entity_poly.entity_id
_entity_poly.type
_entity_poly.pdbx_seq_one_letter_code
_entity_poly.pdbx_strand_id
1 'polypeptide(L)'
;MWKWFCLIFVIFCALLVVLHAFQGNEEEEDIKAPNSMLEELQSSNWTTIQRRQDGSVNFYRNWTEYKEGFGDAPNGEFFLGLQKIHEFTSQTPQELLIVLKDWENNTRFALYDHFEIGNESEFYSLKNLGKYQGNAGDDLNSYKGMKFSTYDSDNDIDESSNCAELFDGAWWFTDCGLGNVNGPYLKGDDVNKDDGVTWDAWKGAYYSLQFSEMKLRPKQLEIRN
;
A
#
# COMPACT_ATOMS: atom_id res chain seq x y z
N MET A 1 41.90 5.58 70.21
CA MET A 1 41.03 4.50 69.69
C MET A 1 39.98 5.19 68.84
N TRP A 2 40.01 5.07 67.51
CA TRP A 2 39.25 4.04 66.80
C TRP A 2 37.77 4.07 67.24
N LYS A 3 36.76 4.15 66.40
CA LYS A 3 36.62 4.11 64.95
C LYS A 3 35.07 4.00 64.79
N TRP A 4 34.53 4.49 63.68
CA TRP A 4 33.27 4.03 63.06
C TRP A 4 32.02 4.91 63.22
N PHE A 5 31.78 5.58 62.08
CA PHE A 5 30.52 5.99 61.47
C PHE A 5 29.81 7.22 62.06
N CYS A 6 29.83 8.43 61.49
CA CYS A 6 30.05 8.88 60.10
C CYS A 6 29.24 8.10 59.06
N LEU A 7 28.31 8.75 58.36
CA LEU A 7 27.33 8.18 57.42
C LEU A 7 26.09 7.53 58.05
N ILE A 8 25.13 8.32 58.53
CA ILE A 8 23.69 8.00 58.30
C ILE A 8 22.89 9.27 57.97
N PHE A 9 23.28 10.47 58.41
CA PHE A 9 22.42 11.65 58.28
C PHE A 9 22.58 12.53 57.02
N VAL A 10 23.43 12.18 56.06
CA VAL A 10 23.57 12.93 54.78
C VAL A 10 23.14 12.12 53.55
N ILE A 11 22.75 10.84 53.73
CA ILE A 11 22.41 9.95 52.61
C ILE A 11 20.91 10.02 52.21
N PHE A 12 20.06 10.70 52.98
CA PHE A 12 18.63 10.78 52.64
C PHE A 12 18.18 12.03 51.87
N CYS A 13 19.05 13.02 51.63
CA CYS A 13 18.67 14.22 50.87
C CYS A 13 19.30 14.29 49.47
N ALA A 14 20.40 13.58 49.22
CA ALA A 14 21.04 13.55 47.90
C ALA A 14 20.48 12.47 46.96
N LEU A 15 19.74 11.48 47.48
CA LEU A 15 19.11 10.44 46.65
C LEU A 15 17.74 10.84 46.07
N LEU A 16 17.12 11.93 46.55
CA LEU A 16 15.87 12.42 45.97
C LEU A 16 16.09 13.40 44.81
N VAL A 17 17.23 14.10 44.75
CA VAL A 17 17.50 15.06 43.67
C VAL A 17 18.14 14.39 42.45
N VAL A 18 18.85 13.27 42.62
CA VAL A 18 19.35 12.49 41.48
C VAL A 18 18.25 11.66 40.82
N LEU A 19 17.16 11.32 41.53
CA LEU A 19 15.98 10.71 40.91
C LEU A 19 15.13 11.69 40.08
N HIS A 20 15.26 13.00 40.30
CA HIS A 20 14.55 14.03 39.52
C HIS A 20 15.34 14.54 38.31
N ALA A 21 16.56 14.04 38.07
CA ALA A 21 17.41 14.46 36.96
C ALA A 21 17.74 13.34 35.95
N PHE A 22 17.15 12.16 36.11
CA PHE A 22 17.30 11.00 35.20
C PHE A 22 15.99 10.61 34.51
N GLN A 23 15.06 11.55 34.37
CA GLN A 23 14.16 11.51 33.22
C GLN A 23 14.87 12.28 32.12
N GLY A 24 15.80 11.59 31.45
CA GLY A 24 16.20 12.00 30.12
C GLY A 24 14.93 12.16 29.30
N ASN A 25 14.81 13.29 28.62
CA ASN A 25 13.99 13.40 27.42
C ASN A 25 14.48 12.32 26.45
N GLU A 26 13.91 11.13 26.54
CA GLU A 26 13.66 10.35 25.35
C GLU A 26 12.52 11.11 24.67
N GLU A 27 12.88 11.89 23.66
CA GLU A 27 11.93 12.26 22.61
C GLU A 27 11.42 10.92 22.07
N GLU A 28 10.32 10.45 22.63
CA GLU A 28 9.51 9.39 22.05
C GLU A 28 9.19 9.92 20.65
N GLU A 29 9.83 9.34 19.62
CA GLU A 29 9.45 9.59 18.24
C GLU A 29 7.93 9.46 18.19
N ASP A 30 7.26 10.57 17.94
CA ASP A 30 5.81 10.65 17.89
C ASP A 30 5.35 9.76 16.74
N ILE A 31 5.11 8.47 17.03
CA ILE A 31 4.51 7.52 16.10
C ILE A 31 3.09 8.01 15.89
N LYS A 32 2.93 8.93 14.92
CA LYS A 32 1.64 9.47 14.50
C LYS A 32 0.67 8.31 14.37
N ALA A 33 -0.46 8.38 15.07
CA ALA A 33 -1.48 7.35 14.96
C ALA A 33 -1.81 7.13 13.47
N PRO A 34 -1.92 5.88 12.96
CA PRO A 34 -2.03 5.61 11.53
C PRO A 34 -3.13 6.41 10.81
N ASN A 35 -4.22 6.74 11.50
CA ASN A 35 -5.29 7.59 10.95
C ASN A 35 -4.83 9.03 10.71
N SER A 36 -4.06 9.63 11.62
CA SER A 36 -3.53 10.99 11.46
C SER A 36 -2.47 11.07 10.34
N MET A 37 -1.70 10.01 10.13
CA MET A 37 -0.77 9.91 9.00
C MET A 37 -1.52 9.82 7.68
N LEU A 38 -2.58 9.01 7.61
CA LEU A 38 -3.40 8.90 6.41
C LEU A 38 -4.07 10.23 6.04
N GLU A 39 -4.59 10.98 7.02
CA GLU A 39 -5.18 12.31 6.80
C GLU A 39 -4.16 13.29 6.18
N GLU A 40 -2.94 13.33 6.71
CA GLU A 40 -1.87 14.17 6.17
C GLU A 40 -1.49 13.75 4.75
N LEU A 41 -1.33 12.44 4.50
CA LEU A 41 -1.05 11.93 3.17
C LEU A 41 -2.13 12.35 2.20
N GLN A 42 -3.41 12.14 2.52
CA GLN A 42 -4.53 12.51 1.64
C GLN A 42 -4.67 14.02 1.40
N SER A 43 -4.18 14.86 2.31
CA SER A 43 -4.17 16.33 2.14
C SER A 43 -3.13 16.85 1.14
N SER A 44 -2.24 15.98 0.65
CA SER A 44 -1.19 16.31 -0.30
C SER A 44 -1.62 16.18 -1.77
N ASN A 45 -0.81 16.73 -2.69
CA ASN A 45 -1.03 16.63 -4.14
C ASN A 45 -0.78 15.20 -4.67
N TRP A 46 -1.80 14.35 -4.65
CA TRP A 46 -1.78 13.01 -5.21
C TRP A 46 -2.62 12.90 -6.49
N THR A 47 -2.12 12.14 -7.46
CA THR A 47 -2.84 11.78 -8.69
C THR A 47 -3.43 10.39 -8.53
N THR A 48 -4.75 10.24 -8.59
CA THR A 48 -5.40 8.92 -8.53
C THR A 48 -5.21 8.17 -9.84
N ILE A 49 -4.76 6.93 -9.76
CA ILE A 49 -4.50 6.06 -10.92
C ILE A 49 -5.44 4.86 -11.01
N GLN A 50 -6.09 4.49 -9.90
CA GLN A 50 -7.10 3.44 -9.84
C GLN A 50 -8.08 3.77 -8.72
N ARG A 51 -9.38 3.52 -8.93
CA ARG A 51 -10.38 3.59 -7.86
C ARG A 51 -11.48 2.53 -8.02
N ARG A 52 -11.84 1.88 -6.91
CA ARG A 52 -13.02 1.04 -6.70
C ARG A 52 -13.82 1.61 -5.54
N GLN A 53 -15.14 1.71 -5.66
CA GLN A 53 -16.03 2.31 -4.65
C GLN A 53 -17.49 1.85 -4.72
N ASP A 54 -17.98 1.37 -5.86
CA ASP A 54 -19.41 1.09 -6.08
C ASP A 54 -19.72 -0.03 -7.08
N GLY A 55 -18.72 -0.56 -7.80
CA GLY A 55 -18.88 -1.60 -8.80
C GLY A 55 -19.58 -1.14 -10.09
N SER A 56 -19.65 0.17 -10.34
CA SER A 56 -20.25 0.74 -11.55
C SER A 56 -19.45 0.46 -12.82
N VAL A 57 -18.15 0.20 -12.70
CA VAL A 57 -17.27 -0.10 -13.82
C VAL A 57 -16.77 -1.53 -13.72
N ASN A 58 -16.87 -2.27 -14.83
CA ASN A 58 -16.31 -3.63 -14.90
C ASN A 58 -14.79 -3.53 -15.16
N PHE A 59 -14.00 -4.20 -14.32
CA PHE A 59 -12.53 -4.23 -14.36
C PHE A 59 -11.97 -5.49 -15.06
N TYR A 60 -12.82 -6.46 -15.41
CA TYR A 60 -12.44 -7.55 -16.28
C TYR A 60 -12.37 -7.05 -17.73
N ARG A 61 -11.17 -6.63 -18.13
CA ARG A 61 -10.86 -5.84 -19.32
C ARG A 61 -9.62 -6.37 -20.02
N ASN A 62 -9.53 -6.15 -21.33
CA ASN A 62 -8.41 -6.65 -22.13
C ASN A 62 -7.14 -5.80 -21.93
N TRP A 63 -6.03 -6.28 -22.49
CA TRP A 63 -4.73 -5.61 -22.49
C TRP A 63 -4.79 -4.18 -23.00
N THR A 64 -5.51 -3.96 -24.11
CA THR A 64 -5.57 -2.64 -24.76
C THR A 64 -6.27 -1.62 -23.87
N GLU A 65 -7.38 -2.01 -23.22
CA GLU A 65 -8.10 -1.17 -22.28
C GLU A 65 -7.26 -0.89 -21.02
N TYR A 66 -6.56 -1.88 -20.47
CA TYR A 66 -5.65 -1.65 -19.33
C TYR A 66 -4.47 -0.76 -19.69
N LYS A 67 -3.97 -0.84 -20.92
CA LYS A 67 -2.93 0.06 -21.44
C LYS A 67 -3.42 1.50 -21.53
N GLU A 68 -4.57 1.73 -22.16
CA GLU A 68 -5.09 3.07 -22.47
C GLU A 68 -5.78 3.75 -21.27
N GLY A 69 -6.37 2.92 -20.40
CA GLY A 69 -7.23 3.31 -19.30
C GLY A 69 -8.72 3.23 -19.64
N PHE A 70 -9.55 3.14 -18.62
CA PHE A 70 -11.01 3.02 -18.75
C PHE A 70 -11.73 3.55 -17.50
N GLY A 71 -13.05 3.74 -17.61
CA GLY A 71 -13.92 4.18 -16.52
C GLY A 71 -14.13 5.70 -16.45
N ASP A 72 -14.70 6.15 -15.34
CA ASP A 72 -15.32 7.47 -15.21
C ASP A 72 -14.53 8.40 -14.29
N ALA A 73 -13.27 8.66 -14.66
CA ALA A 73 -12.43 9.63 -13.95
C ALA A 73 -13.03 11.06 -14.00
N PRO A 74 -12.80 11.92 -12.98
CA PRO A 74 -12.02 11.66 -11.79
C PRO A 74 -12.87 11.22 -10.59
N ASN A 75 -14.20 11.07 -10.72
CA ASN A 75 -15.12 10.91 -9.59
C ASN A 75 -15.76 9.51 -9.48
N GLY A 76 -15.71 8.70 -10.54
CA GLY A 76 -16.19 7.32 -10.55
C GLY A 76 -15.08 6.31 -10.28
N GLU A 77 -15.38 5.06 -10.63
CA GLU A 77 -14.39 3.99 -10.73
C GLU A 77 -13.65 4.10 -12.06
N PHE A 78 -12.34 3.93 -12.03
CA PHE A 78 -11.52 3.99 -13.24
C PHE A 78 -10.16 3.34 -13.01
N PHE A 79 -9.49 3.05 -14.12
CA PHE A 79 -8.07 2.75 -14.18
C PHE A 79 -7.44 3.71 -15.19
N LEU A 80 -6.37 4.42 -14.79
CA LEU A 80 -5.81 5.52 -15.57
C LEU A 80 -5.19 5.08 -16.91
N GLY A 81 -4.66 3.85 -16.93
CA GLY A 81 -3.94 3.27 -18.06
C GLY A 81 -2.47 3.03 -17.75
N LEU A 82 -1.98 1.82 -18.02
CA LEU A 82 -0.59 1.41 -17.76
C LEU A 82 0.41 2.30 -18.50
N GLN A 83 0.09 2.74 -19.72
CA GLN A 83 0.97 3.63 -20.48
C GLN A 83 1.21 4.96 -19.75
N LYS A 84 0.15 5.59 -19.23
CA LYS A 84 0.27 6.85 -18.48
C LYS A 84 0.96 6.64 -17.13
N ILE A 85 0.69 5.51 -16.47
CA ILE A 85 1.35 5.15 -15.21
C ILE A 85 2.86 4.99 -15.45
N HIS A 86 3.27 4.27 -16.49
CA HIS A 86 4.67 4.12 -16.86
C HIS A 86 5.33 5.46 -17.17
N GLU A 87 4.65 6.35 -17.91
CA GLU A 87 5.14 7.70 -18.19
C GLU A 87 5.39 8.51 -16.91
N PHE A 88 4.48 8.44 -15.92
CA PHE A 88 4.69 9.09 -14.64
C PHE A 88 5.88 8.51 -13.87
N THR A 89 6.00 7.18 -13.81
CA THR A 89 7.02 6.53 -12.98
C THR A 89 8.41 6.52 -13.60
N SER A 90 8.52 6.58 -14.94
CA SER A 90 9.80 6.59 -15.66
C SER A 90 10.47 7.96 -15.70
N GLN A 91 9.69 9.05 -15.62
CA GLN A 91 10.24 10.40 -15.70
C GLN A 91 10.85 10.87 -14.38
N THR A 92 10.21 10.54 -13.26
CA THR A 92 10.63 10.99 -11.93
C THR A 92 10.24 9.92 -10.91
N PRO A 93 11.08 9.60 -9.90
CA PRO A 93 10.69 8.64 -8.85
C PRO A 93 9.35 9.03 -8.24
N GLN A 94 8.39 8.09 -8.23
CA GLN A 94 7.06 8.30 -7.66
C GLN A 94 6.90 7.53 -6.35
N GLU A 95 6.15 8.07 -5.42
CA GLU A 95 5.55 7.34 -4.32
C GLU A 95 4.20 6.75 -4.76
N LEU A 96 3.83 5.60 -4.21
CA LEU A 96 2.51 5.01 -4.38
C LEU A 96 1.80 4.93 -3.04
N LEU A 97 0.63 5.55 -2.94
CA LEU A 97 -0.29 5.40 -1.82
C LEU A 97 -1.48 4.55 -2.26
N ILE A 98 -1.75 3.49 -1.51
CA ILE A 98 -2.95 2.66 -1.65
C ILE A 98 -3.80 2.86 -0.41
N VAL A 99 -5.04 3.31 -0.59
CA VAL A 99 -6.03 3.50 0.47
C VAL A 99 -7.09 2.43 0.32
N LEU A 100 -7.39 1.71 1.40
CA LEU A 100 -8.30 0.59 1.43
C LEU A 100 -9.34 0.82 2.52
N LYS A 101 -10.59 0.43 2.27
CA LYS A 101 -11.65 0.51 3.28
C LYS A 101 -12.56 -0.71 3.20
N ASP A 102 -12.92 -1.24 4.36
CA ASP A 102 -13.80 -2.38 4.50
C ASP A 102 -15.27 -1.94 4.69
N TRP A 103 -16.18 -2.92 4.74
CA TRP A 103 -17.62 -2.65 4.87
C TRP A 103 -18.04 -2.20 6.28
N GLU A 104 -17.13 -2.26 7.26
CA GLU A 104 -17.32 -1.75 8.62
C GLU A 104 -16.80 -0.30 8.79
N ASN A 105 -16.32 0.31 7.70
CA ASN A 105 -15.68 1.62 7.66
C ASN A 105 -14.30 1.71 8.32
N ASN A 106 -13.62 0.58 8.52
CA ASN A 106 -12.21 0.61 8.87
C ASN A 106 -11.41 0.98 7.63
N THR A 107 -10.46 1.92 7.77
CA THR A 107 -9.58 2.36 6.68
C THR A 107 -8.14 1.99 6.99
N ARG A 108 -7.43 1.48 5.99
CA ARG A 108 -5.99 1.20 6.05
C ARG A 108 -5.28 1.75 4.83
N PHE A 109 -3.96 1.85 4.91
CA PHE A 109 -3.15 2.26 3.78
C PHE A 109 -1.83 1.50 3.70
N ALA A 110 -1.32 1.43 2.47
CA ALA A 110 0.03 1.02 2.13
C ALA A 110 0.70 2.15 1.36
N LEU A 111 1.87 2.58 1.81
CA LEU A 111 2.69 3.61 1.19
C LEU A 111 4.02 2.99 0.76
N TYR A 112 4.37 3.18 -0.51
CA TYR A 112 5.62 2.73 -1.11
C TYR A 112 6.41 3.96 -1.54
N ASP A 113 7.65 4.08 -1.06
CA ASP A 113 8.45 5.28 -1.30
C ASP A 113 9.12 5.35 -2.69
N HIS A 114 8.94 4.31 -3.52
CA HIS A 114 9.41 4.28 -4.91
C HIS A 114 8.64 3.26 -5.75
N PHE A 115 7.60 3.70 -6.47
CA PHE A 115 6.83 2.88 -7.39
C PHE A 115 7.27 3.10 -8.84
N GLU A 116 7.59 2.01 -9.53
CA GLU A 116 8.00 2.03 -10.93
C GLU A 116 7.51 0.80 -11.68
N ILE A 117 6.96 1.02 -12.88
CA ILE A 117 6.59 -0.05 -13.80
C ILE A 117 7.35 0.07 -15.12
N GLY A 118 7.62 -1.07 -15.76
CA GLY A 118 8.27 -1.16 -17.07
C GLY A 118 7.39 -0.60 -18.18
N ASN A 119 7.95 -0.52 -19.39
CA ASN A 119 7.19 -0.15 -20.58
C ASN A 119 6.38 -1.36 -21.13
N GLU A 120 5.66 -1.15 -22.23
CA GLU A 120 4.88 -2.20 -22.88
C GLU A 120 5.73 -3.40 -23.35
N SER A 121 6.96 -3.18 -23.83
CA SER A 121 7.87 -4.27 -24.25
C SER A 121 8.39 -5.11 -23.08
N GLU A 122 8.31 -4.55 -21.86
CA GLU A 122 8.56 -5.23 -20.59
C GLU A 122 7.26 -5.68 -19.91
N PHE A 123 6.14 -5.70 -20.64
CA PHE A 123 4.81 -6.08 -20.16
C PHE A 123 4.38 -5.33 -18.90
N TYR A 124 4.75 -4.04 -18.82
CA TYR A 124 4.48 -3.18 -17.67
C TYR A 124 4.90 -3.77 -16.33
N SER A 125 5.98 -4.56 -16.30
CA SER A 125 6.44 -5.27 -15.09
C SER A 125 6.63 -4.35 -13.89
N LEU A 126 6.27 -4.82 -12.69
CA LEU A 126 6.41 -4.07 -11.44
C LEU A 126 7.89 -4.02 -11.01
N LYS A 127 8.60 -2.95 -11.37
CA LYS A 127 10.06 -2.85 -11.22
C LYS A 127 10.47 -2.52 -9.79
N ASN A 128 9.81 -1.53 -9.19
CA ASN A 128 10.21 -0.98 -7.90
C ASN A 128 9.01 -0.66 -7.00
N LEU A 129 9.23 -0.85 -5.70
CA LEU A 129 8.31 -0.49 -4.62
C LEU A 129 9.00 0.27 -3.48
N GLY A 130 10.33 0.40 -3.52
CA GLY A 130 11.06 1.10 -2.46
C GLY A 130 10.83 0.50 -1.08
N LYS A 131 10.71 1.36 -0.06
CA LYS A 131 10.36 1.01 1.31
C LYS A 131 8.86 1.11 1.53
N TYR A 132 8.30 0.08 2.15
CA TYR A 132 6.92 0.04 2.63
C TYR A 132 6.76 0.81 3.95
N GLN A 133 5.66 1.55 4.08
CA GLN A 133 5.14 2.11 5.32
C GLN A 133 3.61 1.98 5.31
N GLY A 134 2.99 1.72 6.45
CA GLY A 134 1.53 1.69 6.55
C GLY A 134 1.03 0.62 7.49
N ASN A 135 -0.29 0.50 7.55
CA ASN A 135 -0.98 -0.43 8.43
C ASN A 135 -1.78 -1.51 7.67
N ALA A 136 -1.83 -1.47 6.34
CA ALA A 136 -2.54 -2.45 5.51
C ALA A 136 -1.82 -3.80 5.35
N GLY A 137 -0.56 -3.93 5.82
CA GLY A 137 0.32 -5.03 5.41
C GLY A 137 0.88 -4.82 4.00
N ASP A 138 2.03 -5.43 3.71
CA ASP A 138 2.78 -5.27 2.46
C ASP A 138 2.46 -6.39 1.47
N ASP A 139 1.27 -6.30 0.86
CA ASP A 139 0.77 -7.29 -0.08
C ASP A 139 1.39 -7.14 -1.48
N LEU A 140 1.80 -5.91 -1.86
CA LEU A 140 2.29 -5.65 -3.22
C LEU A 140 3.71 -6.18 -3.43
N ASN A 141 4.51 -6.30 -2.36
CA ASN A 141 5.91 -6.71 -2.46
C ASN A 141 6.10 -8.16 -2.95
N SER A 142 5.14 -9.06 -2.74
CA SER A 142 5.19 -10.42 -3.32
C SER A 142 5.06 -10.43 -4.85
N TYR A 143 4.51 -9.37 -5.44
CA TYR A 143 4.34 -9.22 -6.88
C TYR A 143 5.50 -8.47 -7.54
N LYS A 144 6.53 -8.07 -6.78
CA LYS A 144 7.67 -7.33 -7.33
C LYS A 144 8.42 -8.15 -8.37
N GLY A 145 8.65 -7.54 -9.53
CA GLY A 145 9.29 -8.15 -10.69
C GLY A 145 8.33 -8.88 -11.63
N MET A 146 7.06 -9.05 -11.24
CA MET A 146 6.05 -9.72 -12.08
C MET A 146 5.62 -8.81 -13.22
N LYS A 147 5.18 -9.44 -14.31
CA LYS A 147 4.58 -8.77 -15.46
C LYS A 147 3.08 -8.58 -15.23
N PHE A 148 2.49 -7.61 -15.90
CA PHE A 148 1.05 -7.42 -15.84
C PHE A 148 0.35 -8.47 -16.71
N SER A 149 -0.74 -9.05 -16.23
CA SER A 149 -1.56 -10.01 -17.00
C SER A 149 -3.00 -9.54 -17.09
N THR A 150 -3.62 -9.79 -18.24
CA THR A 150 -5.06 -9.65 -18.52
C THR A 150 -5.60 -10.96 -19.08
N TYR A 151 -6.91 -11.12 -19.18
CA TYR A 151 -7.50 -12.36 -19.70
C TYR A 151 -7.04 -12.73 -21.12
N ASP A 152 -6.66 -11.75 -21.92
CA ASP A 152 -6.16 -11.92 -23.29
C ASP A 152 -4.64 -11.80 -23.44
N SER A 153 -3.92 -11.57 -22.33
CA SER A 153 -2.46 -11.49 -22.29
C SER A 153 -1.94 -12.11 -21.00
N ASP A 154 -1.68 -13.41 -21.06
CA ASP A 154 -1.10 -14.19 -19.97
C ASP A 154 0.43 -13.96 -19.90
N ASN A 155 0.87 -13.33 -18.81
CA ASN A 155 2.27 -13.04 -18.53
C ASN A 155 2.67 -13.42 -17.10
N ASP A 156 1.85 -14.20 -16.40
CA ASP A 156 2.11 -14.60 -15.03
C ASP A 156 3.06 -15.83 -14.99
N ILE A 157 3.29 -16.38 -13.79
CA ILE A 157 4.23 -17.50 -13.61
C ILE A 157 3.52 -18.86 -13.76
N ASP A 158 2.20 -18.92 -13.64
CA ASP A 158 1.47 -20.18 -13.73
C ASP A 158 1.56 -20.71 -15.17
N GLU A 159 2.18 -21.89 -15.33
CA GLU A 159 2.32 -22.51 -16.66
C GLU A 159 1.04 -23.25 -17.11
N SER A 160 0.07 -23.38 -16.21
CA SER A 160 -1.11 -24.24 -16.36
C SER A 160 -2.42 -23.48 -16.55
N SER A 161 -2.48 -22.22 -16.13
CA SER A 161 -3.68 -21.40 -16.17
C SER A 161 -3.35 -19.91 -16.29
N ASN A 162 -4.30 -19.11 -16.78
CA ASN A 162 -4.18 -17.66 -16.78
C ASN A 162 -4.81 -17.10 -15.50
N CYS A 163 -4.00 -16.49 -14.64
CA CYS A 163 -4.47 -15.94 -13.37
C CYS A 163 -5.49 -14.81 -13.55
N ALA A 164 -5.37 -14.02 -14.62
CA ALA A 164 -6.34 -12.98 -14.90
C ALA A 164 -7.73 -13.55 -15.26
N GLU A 165 -7.79 -14.69 -15.95
CA GLU A 165 -9.06 -15.41 -16.21
C GLU A 165 -9.60 -16.09 -14.95
N LEU A 166 -8.73 -16.66 -14.11
CA LEU A 166 -9.15 -17.34 -12.88
C LEU A 166 -9.73 -16.40 -11.83
N PHE A 167 -9.23 -15.16 -11.75
CA PHE A 167 -9.56 -14.16 -10.72
C PHE A 167 -10.47 -13.04 -11.25
N ASP A 168 -10.99 -13.18 -12.48
CA ASP A 168 -11.83 -12.20 -13.19
C ASP A 168 -11.30 -10.75 -13.08
N GLY A 169 -9.98 -10.58 -13.26
CA GLY A 169 -9.30 -9.30 -13.02
C GLY A 169 -8.04 -9.12 -13.84
N ALA A 170 -7.20 -8.17 -13.43
CA ALA A 170 -5.89 -7.95 -14.04
C ALA A 170 -4.90 -7.39 -13.02
N TRP A 171 -3.72 -7.99 -12.95
CA TRP A 171 -2.74 -7.65 -11.94
C TRP A 171 -1.33 -8.09 -12.36
N TRP A 172 -0.35 -7.76 -11.53
CA TRP A 172 1.00 -8.30 -11.61
C TRP A 172 1.07 -9.71 -11.01
N PHE A 173 0.23 -10.64 -11.47
CA PHE A 173 0.07 -11.96 -10.86
C PHE A 173 1.37 -12.77 -10.79
N THR A 174 1.46 -13.64 -9.77
CA THR A 174 2.53 -14.64 -9.60
C THR A 174 2.01 -16.00 -10.06
N ASP A 175 1.67 -16.89 -9.13
CA ASP A 175 1.04 -18.20 -9.37
C ASP A 175 -0.03 -18.46 -8.27
N CYS A 176 -1.18 -17.80 -8.29
CA CYS A 176 -1.45 -16.47 -8.85
C CYS A 176 -1.12 -15.33 -7.86
N GLY A 177 -0.99 -15.67 -6.58
CA GLY A 177 -1.01 -14.73 -5.45
C GLY A 177 -2.43 -14.55 -4.87
N LEU A 178 -2.54 -13.80 -3.78
CA LEU A 178 -3.76 -13.73 -2.94
C LEU A 178 -4.45 -12.36 -2.90
N GLY A 179 -3.79 -11.28 -3.36
CA GLY A 179 -4.30 -9.92 -3.42
C GLY A 179 -4.52 -9.40 -4.84
N ASN A 180 -5.70 -8.82 -5.10
CA ASN A 180 -6.07 -8.24 -6.39
C ASN A 180 -7.13 -7.13 -6.20
N VAL A 181 -6.73 -5.86 -6.27
CA VAL A 181 -7.67 -4.73 -6.17
C VAL A 181 -8.47 -4.47 -7.46
N ASN A 182 -8.18 -5.21 -8.52
CA ASN A 182 -8.82 -5.10 -9.83
C ASN A 182 -9.78 -6.26 -10.14
N GLY A 183 -10.06 -7.15 -9.18
CA GLY A 183 -11.04 -8.22 -9.38
C GLY A 183 -12.51 -7.74 -9.30
N PRO A 184 -13.47 -8.67 -9.32
CA PRO A 184 -14.89 -8.38 -9.24
C PRO A 184 -15.26 -7.54 -8.01
N TYR A 185 -16.21 -6.62 -8.16
CA TYR A 185 -16.67 -5.81 -7.02
C TYR A 185 -17.75 -6.58 -6.22
N LEU A 186 -17.29 -7.38 -5.26
CA LEU A 186 -18.14 -8.16 -4.35
C LEU A 186 -18.24 -7.49 -2.97
N LYS A 187 -19.10 -7.99 -2.09
CA LYS A 187 -19.36 -7.40 -0.77
C LYS A 187 -18.88 -8.30 0.36
N GLY A 188 -17.84 -7.86 1.07
CA GLY A 188 -17.36 -8.53 2.28
C GLY A 188 -17.02 -9.98 2.01
N ASP A 189 -17.63 -10.89 2.78
CA ASP A 189 -17.39 -12.34 2.71
C ASP A 189 -18.13 -13.03 1.53
N ASP A 190 -18.82 -12.28 0.65
CA ASP A 190 -19.50 -12.82 -0.54
C ASP A 190 -18.49 -13.21 -1.66
N VAL A 191 -17.31 -13.70 -1.30
CA VAL A 191 -16.22 -14.12 -2.21
C VAL A 191 -16.27 -15.64 -2.39
N ASN A 192 -16.61 -16.10 -3.59
CA ASN A 192 -16.49 -17.52 -3.95
C ASN A 192 -15.11 -17.78 -4.55
N LYS A 193 -14.14 -18.12 -3.69
CA LYS A 193 -12.73 -18.42 -4.07
C LYS A 193 -12.03 -17.30 -4.85
N ASP A 194 -11.20 -16.54 -4.14
CA ASP A 194 -10.14 -15.69 -4.68
C ASP A 194 -10.57 -14.56 -5.66
N ASP A 195 -11.86 -14.43 -5.93
CA ASP A 195 -12.47 -13.35 -6.72
C ASP A 195 -12.89 -12.18 -5.83
N GLY A 196 -12.41 -10.96 -6.11
CA GLY A 196 -12.86 -9.78 -5.38
C GLY A 196 -11.96 -8.56 -5.52
N VAL A 197 -12.29 -7.49 -4.80
CA VAL A 197 -11.32 -6.42 -4.52
C VAL A 197 -10.57 -6.80 -3.24
N THR A 198 -9.50 -7.56 -3.36
CA THR A 198 -8.83 -8.20 -2.23
C THR A 198 -7.49 -7.55 -1.86
N TRP A 199 -7.12 -7.68 -0.59
CA TRP A 199 -5.81 -7.32 -0.04
C TRP A 199 -5.48 -8.30 1.09
N ASP A 200 -4.69 -9.32 0.77
CA ASP A 200 -4.54 -10.52 1.59
C ASP A 200 -3.91 -10.21 2.95
N ALA A 201 -2.87 -9.39 2.95
CA ALA A 201 -2.17 -8.95 4.15
C ALA A 201 -3.05 -8.22 5.19
N TRP A 202 -4.29 -7.81 4.84
CA TRP A 202 -5.25 -7.22 5.77
C TRP A 202 -6.48 -8.10 6.05
N LYS A 203 -7.31 -8.40 5.04
CA LYS A 203 -8.59 -9.11 5.23
C LYS A 203 -8.57 -10.54 4.66
N GLY A 204 -7.44 -10.97 4.11
CA GLY A 204 -7.29 -12.26 3.43
C GLY A 204 -7.86 -12.27 2.00
N ALA A 205 -7.58 -13.34 1.27
CA ALA A 205 -8.06 -13.58 -0.10
C ALA A 205 -9.59 -13.72 -0.24
N TYR A 206 -10.32 -13.98 0.85
CA TYR A 206 -11.77 -14.27 0.81
C TYR A 206 -12.64 -13.09 1.27
N TYR A 207 -12.10 -11.87 1.22
CA TYR A 207 -12.84 -10.65 1.58
C TYR A 207 -12.71 -9.59 0.50
N SER A 208 -13.84 -9.17 -0.07
CA SER A 208 -13.89 -8.08 -1.04
C SER A 208 -14.14 -6.74 -0.35
N LEU A 209 -13.18 -5.84 -0.49
CA LEU A 209 -13.17 -4.50 0.10
C LEU A 209 -14.27 -3.61 -0.47
N GLN A 210 -14.73 -2.65 0.33
CA GLN A 210 -15.69 -1.63 -0.10
C GLN A 210 -15.02 -0.57 -0.98
N PHE A 211 -13.74 -0.30 -0.76
CA PHE A 211 -13.06 0.75 -1.50
C PHE A 211 -11.57 0.44 -1.60
N SER A 212 -11.02 0.72 -2.77
CA SER A 212 -9.59 0.76 -3.01
C SER A 212 -9.27 1.98 -3.86
N GLU A 213 -8.18 2.66 -3.55
CA GLU A 213 -7.72 3.79 -4.35
C GLU A 213 -6.19 3.82 -4.38
N MET A 214 -5.62 3.74 -5.58
CA MET A 214 -4.19 3.84 -5.80
C MET A 214 -3.84 5.24 -6.30
N LYS A 215 -2.80 5.85 -5.76
CA LYS A 215 -2.38 7.23 -6.08
C LYS A 215 -0.88 7.36 -6.23
N LEU A 216 -0.45 8.23 -7.15
CA LEU A 216 0.95 8.59 -7.36
C LEU A 216 1.23 10.03 -6.97
N ARG A 217 2.47 10.27 -6.53
CA ARG A 217 3.04 11.61 -6.31
C ARG A 217 4.55 11.55 -6.52
N PRO A 218 5.21 12.59 -7.04
CA PRO A 218 6.67 12.63 -7.07
C PRO A 218 7.25 12.42 -5.67
N LYS A 219 8.28 11.59 -5.57
CA LYS A 219 8.97 11.31 -4.31
C LYS A 219 9.49 12.60 -3.71
N GLN A 220 9.13 12.86 -2.45
CA GLN A 220 9.61 14.04 -1.76
C GLN A 220 11.10 13.84 -1.43
N LEU A 221 11.94 14.75 -1.90
CA LEU A 221 13.35 14.75 -1.50
C LEU A 221 13.44 15.17 -0.04
N GLU A 222 14.03 14.34 0.82
CA GLU A 222 14.47 14.79 2.13
C GLU A 222 15.50 15.90 1.92
N ILE A 223 15.13 17.15 2.23
CA ILE A 223 16.12 18.22 2.36
C ILE A 223 16.89 17.92 3.63
N ARG A 224 18.07 17.30 3.48
CA ARG A 224 19.03 17.16 4.56
C ARG A 224 19.57 18.57 4.86
N ASN A 225 19.08 19.17 5.95
CA ASN A 225 19.69 20.36 6.54
C ASN A 225 20.98 19.99 7.28
#